data_AF-A0A1Y2SQV9-F1
#
_entry.id   AF-A0A1Y2SQV9-F1
#
_cell.length_a   1.000
_cell.length_b   1.000
_cell.length_c   1.000
_cell.angle_alpha   90.00
_cell.angle_beta   90.00
_cell.angle_gamma   90.00
#
_symmetry.space_group_name_H-M   'P 1'
#
loop_
_entity.id
_entity.type
_entity.pdbx_description
1 polymer ?
#
loop_
_entity_poly.entity_id
_entity_poly.type
_entity_poly.pdbx_seq_one_letter_code
_entity_poly.pdbx_strand_id
1 'polypeptide(L)'
;MMLKACPQVNPSSTSLAVTQRISYFIGRFRMKKPTVNRYAQGRHYEHQAKQFLQKQGLAFVAENVKIRGGELDLIMRDKHTWVFVEVRFRQNAQYGDAIATITQSKRKKLLHTAAVWLYQRNECLETASCRFDICAMTGQKFEWLKNAFTLNESLFL
;
A
#
# COMPACT_ATOMS: atom_id res chain seq x y z
N MET A 1 45.99 68.98 19.68
CA MET A 1 45.66 68.68 18.28
C MET A 1 46.97 68.32 17.59
N MET A 2 47.17 67.03 17.27
CA MET A 2 48.24 66.44 16.44
C MET A 2 48.41 64.99 16.88
N LEU A 3 48.24 64.06 15.92
CA LEU A 3 48.85 62.72 15.86
C LEU A 3 48.31 61.72 16.92
N LYS A 4 48.23 60.41 16.73
CA LYS A 4 48.68 59.43 15.73
C LYS A 4 47.91 58.14 16.11
N ALA A 5 47.34 57.46 15.14
CA ALA A 5 47.79 56.14 14.68
C ALA A 5 47.33 54.93 15.51
N CYS A 6 46.75 54.00 14.75
CA CYS A 6 46.43 52.62 15.07
C CYS A 6 47.68 51.83 15.51
N PRO A 7 47.49 50.72 16.23
CA PRO A 7 48.20 49.52 15.82
C PRO A 7 47.26 48.32 15.65
N GLN A 8 47.43 47.67 14.51
CA GLN A 8 47.02 46.30 14.25
C GLN A 8 47.87 45.35 15.08
N VAL A 9 47.26 44.40 15.80
CA VAL A 9 47.95 43.19 16.24
C VAL A 9 46.98 42.01 16.18
N ASN A 10 47.20 41.12 15.21
CA ASN A 10 46.85 39.70 15.33
C ASN A 10 48.06 38.99 15.96
N PRO A 11 47.84 38.01 16.84
CA PRO A 11 48.41 36.71 16.51
C PRO A 11 47.51 35.53 16.85
N SER A 12 47.82 34.48 16.11
CA SER A 12 47.27 33.13 16.10
C SER A 12 47.40 32.34 17.42
N SER A 13 46.61 31.27 17.47
CA SER A 13 46.87 29.95 18.06
C SER A 13 46.82 29.76 19.59
N THR A 14 45.75 29.04 20.00
CA THR A 14 45.70 27.88 20.92
C THR A 14 46.30 28.01 22.33
N SER A 15 45.46 27.88 23.37
CA SER A 15 45.52 26.79 24.36
C SER A 15 44.49 26.95 25.51
N LEU A 16 43.63 25.93 25.64
CA LEU A 16 43.04 25.32 26.85
C LEU A 16 42.49 26.19 28.00
N ALA A 17 41.14 26.11 28.11
CA ALA A 17 40.28 26.05 29.31
C ALA A 17 40.43 27.16 30.38
N VAL A 18 39.38 27.82 30.85
CA VAL A 18 38.40 27.28 31.81
C VAL A 18 37.23 28.28 31.95
N THR A 19 36.01 27.77 32.18
CA THR A 19 34.82 28.41 32.80
C THR A 19 33.62 28.78 31.88
N GLN A 20 32.79 27.77 31.65
CA GLN A 20 31.35 27.71 32.00
C GLN A 20 30.31 28.63 31.30
N ARG A 21 29.23 27.95 30.82
CA ARG A 21 27.88 28.44 30.41
C ARG A 21 27.86 29.18 29.06
N ILE A 22 27.22 28.67 27.99
CA ILE A 22 25.77 28.48 27.84
C ILE A 22 25.50 27.37 26.79
N SER A 23 24.73 26.35 27.16
CA SER A 23 24.07 25.42 26.22
C SER A 23 22.85 26.10 25.61
N TYR A 24 22.71 26.09 24.27
CA TYR A 24 21.42 25.88 23.59
C TYR A 24 21.67 25.45 22.12
N PHE A 25 22.02 24.17 21.98
CA PHE A 25 21.53 23.21 20.97
C PHE A 25 21.08 23.76 19.60
N ILE A 26 22.00 23.81 18.62
CA ILE A 26 21.63 23.86 17.19
C ILE A 26 21.22 22.45 16.77
N GLY A 27 19.94 22.12 17.03
CA GLY A 27 19.31 20.89 16.60
C GLY A 27 19.18 20.85 15.07
N ARG A 28 19.92 19.95 14.45
CA ARG A 28 19.83 19.54 13.05
C ARG A 28 18.38 19.15 12.72
N PHE A 29 17.57 20.08 12.21
CA PHE A 29 16.22 19.79 11.70
C PHE A 29 16.34 18.86 10.49
N ARG A 30 16.29 17.55 10.75
CA ARG A 30 16.09 16.54 9.72
C ARG A 30 14.66 16.71 9.23
N MET A 31 14.49 17.43 8.12
CA MET A 31 13.24 17.46 7.35
C MET A 31 12.72 16.02 7.23
N LYS A 32 11.58 15.71 7.87
CA LYS A 32 10.91 14.43 7.66
C LYS A 32 10.55 14.38 6.17
N LYS A 33 11.14 13.43 5.42
CA LYS A 33 10.70 13.14 4.05
C LYS A 33 9.18 12.98 4.09
N PRO A 34 8.43 13.55 3.13
CA PRO A 34 6.98 13.43 3.10
C PRO A 34 6.65 11.94 3.11
N THR A 35 6.05 11.47 4.20
CA THR A 35 5.57 10.10 4.29
C THR A 35 4.40 10.01 3.32
N VAL A 36 4.65 9.44 2.14
CA VAL A 36 3.58 9.15 1.17
C VAL A 36 2.47 8.44 1.93
N ASN A 37 1.28 9.02 1.94
CA ASN A 37 0.14 8.46 2.63
C ASN A 37 -0.31 7.19 1.88
N ARG A 38 0.33 6.06 2.20
CA ARG A 38 0.09 4.76 1.55
C ARG A 38 -1.36 4.33 1.66
N TYR A 39 -2.05 4.74 2.73
CA TYR A 39 -3.47 4.46 2.92
C TYR A 39 -4.32 5.22 1.91
N ALA A 40 -4.13 6.54 1.79
CA ALA A 40 -4.82 7.35 0.79
C ALA A 40 -4.50 6.89 -0.64
N GLN A 41 -3.26 6.46 -0.87
CA GLN A 41 -2.84 5.89 -2.14
C GLN A 41 -3.55 4.56 -2.44
N GLY A 42 -3.65 3.64 -1.48
CA GLY A 42 -4.39 2.39 -1.64
C GLY A 42 -5.86 2.64 -1.99
N ARG A 43 -6.54 3.50 -1.22
CA ARG A 43 -7.93 3.89 -1.48
C ARG A 43 -8.14 4.49 -2.87
N HIS A 44 -7.19 5.28 -3.37
CA HIS A 44 -7.25 5.85 -4.70
C HIS A 44 -7.27 4.74 -5.77
N TYR A 45 -6.39 3.76 -5.67
CA TYR A 45 -6.33 2.65 -6.64
C TYR A 45 -7.50 1.69 -6.50
N GLU A 46 -7.98 1.41 -5.28
CA GLU A 46 -9.22 0.65 -5.07
C GLU A 46 -10.41 1.33 -5.75
N HIS A 47 -10.51 2.65 -5.64
CA HIS A 47 -11.57 3.42 -6.30
C HIS A 47 -11.48 3.33 -7.84
N GLN A 48 -10.28 3.48 -8.39
CA GLN A 48 -10.05 3.34 -9.83
C GLN A 48 -10.39 1.92 -10.34
N ALA A 49 -9.98 0.88 -9.61
CA ALA A 49 -10.32 -0.50 -9.93
C ALA A 49 -11.84 -0.72 -9.91
N LYS A 50 -12.53 -0.20 -8.89
CA LYS A 50 -13.99 -0.26 -8.79
C LYS A 50 -14.66 0.38 -10.01
N GLN A 51 -14.29 1.61 -10.35
CA GLN A 51 -14.84 2.31 -11.50
C GLN A 51 -14.58 1.58 -12.81
N PHE A 52 -13.37 1.05 -12.99
CA PHE A 52 -13.03 0.24 -14.16
C PHE A 52 -13.95 -0.99 -14.26
N LEU A 53 -14.06 -1.78 -13.20
CA LEU A 53 -14.86 -3.00 -13.19
C LEU A 53 -16.35 -2.72 -13.42
N GLN A 54 -16.88 -1.64 -12.86
CA GLN A 54 -18.25 -1.21 -13.14
C GLN A 54 -18.46 -0.86 -14.61
N LYS A 55 -17.50 -0.19 -15.26
CA LYS A 55 -17.53 0.08 -16.71
C LYS A 55 -17.44 -1.20 -17.55
N GLN A 56 -16.82 -2.26 -17.02
CA GLN A 56 -16.80 -3.59 -17.64
C GLN A 56 -18.10 -4.40 -17.40
N GLY A 57 -19.10 -3.81 -16.73
CA GLY A 57 -20.41 -4.42 -16.50
C GLY A 57 -20.54 -5.19 -15.19
N LEU A 58 -19.55 -5.17 -14.31
CA LEU A 58 -19.67 -5.78 -12.99
C LEU A 58 -20.48 -4.87 -12.06
N ALA A 59 -21.40 -5.46 -11.29
CA ALA A 59 -22.14 -4.73 -10.26
C ALA A 59 -21.33 -4.68 -8.95
N PHE A 60 -21.22 -3.48 -8.37
CA PHE A 60 -20.54 -3.29 -7.09
C PHE A 60 -21.37 -3.83 -5.93
N VAL A 61 -20.71 -4.48 -4.97
CA VAL A 61 -21.36 -5.07 -3.78
C VAL A 61 -20.78 -4.49 -2.49
N ALA A 62 -19.45 -4.56 -2.34
CA ALA A 62 -18.77 -4.08 -1.14
C ALA A 62 -17.30 -3.76 -1.43
N GLU A 63 -16.68 -2.95 -0.58
CA GLU A 63 -15.25 -2.67 -0.61
C GLU A 63 -14.67 -2.72 0.81
N ASN A 64 -13.36 -2.95 0.92
CA ASN A 64 -12.62 -2.95 2.18
C ASN A 64 -13.25 -3.86 3.26
N VAL A 65 -13.67 -5.07 2.85
CA VAL A 65 -14.33 -6.04 3.72
C VAL A 65 -13.28 -6.69 4.62
N LYS A 66 -13.44 -6.53 5.94
CA LYS A 66 -12.53 -7.08 6.94
C LYS A 66 -13.23 -8.13 7.77
N ILE A 67 -12.61 -9.30 7.86
CA ILE A 67 -13.04 -10.41 8.70
C ILE A 67 -11.85 -10.83 9.55
N ARG A 68 -12.09 -11.37 10.75
CA ARG A 68 -10.99 -11.87 11.58
C ARG A 68 -10.16 -12.87 10.77
N GLY A 69 -8.88 -12.53 10.53
CA GLY A 69 -7.95 -13.36 9.77
C GLY A 69 -7.76 -12.98 8.31
N GLY A 70 -8.51 -12.01 7.75
CA GLY A 70 -8.31 -11.60 6.35
C GLY A 70 -9.10 -10.36 5.93
N GLU A 71 -8.83 -9.93 4.69
CA GLU A 71 -9.49 -8.78 4.08
C GLU A 71 -9.65 -9.00 2.57
N LEU A 72 -10.68 -8.34 2.02
CA LEU A 72 -10.99 -8.28 0.59
C LEU A 72 -11.13 -6.81 0.18
N ASP A 73 -10.46 -6.41 -0.89
CA ASP A 73 -10.46 -5.02 -1.34
C ASP A 73 -11.79 -4.65 -1.99
N LEU A 74 -12.28 -5.48 -2.94
CA LEU A 74 -13.59 -5.31 -3.57
C LEU A 74 -14.33 -6.64 -3.68
N ILE A 75 -15.65 -6.56 -3.57
CA ILE A 75 -16.59 -7.63 -3.89
C ILE A 75 -17.54 -7.09 -4.95
N MET A 76 -17.66 -7.85 -6.03
CA MET A 76 -18.46 -7.51 -7.21
C MET A 76 -19.37 -8.68 -7.58
N ARG A 77 -20.35 -8.42 -8.44
CA ARG A 77 -21.20 -9.40 -9.10
C ARG A 77 -21.01 -9.33 -10.61
N ASP A 78 -20.75 -10.48 -11.21
CA ASP A 78 -20.83 -10.70 -12.65
C ASP A 78 -22.00 -11.65 -12.90
N LYS A 79 -23.19 -11.10 -13.15
CA LYS A 79 -24.46 -11.85 -13.14
C LYS A 79 -24.63 -12.63 -11.83
N HIS A 80 -24.63 -13.97 -11.89
CA HIS A 80 -24.78 -14.86 -10.73
C HIS A 80 -23.44 -15.24 -10.09
N THR A 81 -22.31 -14.75 -10.60
CA THR A 81 -20.97 -15.06 -10.09
C THR A 81 -20.51 -13.99 -9.10
N TRP A 82 -20.05 -14.41 -7.92
CA TRP A 82 -19.32 -13.55 -7.00
C TRP A 82 -17.90 -13.33 -7.50
N VAL A 83 -17.45 -12.09 -7.50
CA VAL A 83 -16.10 -11.74 -7.93
C VAL A 83 -15.40 -11.06 -6.78
N PHE A 84 -14.45 -11.77 -6.19
CA PHE A 84 -13.61 -11.29 -5.09
C PHE A 84 -12.33 -10.71 -5.68
N VAL A 85 -12.08 -9.42 -5.48
CA VAL A 85 -10.98 -8.72 -6.16
C VAL A 85 -9.96 -8.24 -5.15
N GLU A 86 -8.70 -8.56 -5.41
CA GLU A 86 -7.54 -7.92 -4.78
C GLU A 86 -7.01 -6.82 -5.71
N VAL A 87 -6.72 -5.65 -5.16
CA VAL A 87 -6.18 -4.49 -5.88
C VAL A 87 -4.71 -4.31 -5.52
N ARG A 88 -3.86 -4.19 -6.54
CA ARG A 88 -2.41 -4.01 -6.38
C ARG A 88 -1.94 -2.81 -7.16
N PHE A 89 -1.19 -1.94 -6.50
CA PHE A 89 -0.48 -0.85 -7.15
C PHE A 89 1.03 -0.99 -6.97
N ARG A 90 1.78 -0.74 -8.04
CA ARG A 90 3.24 -0.67 -8.05
C ARG A 90 3.70 0.57 -8.80
N GLN A 91 4.75 1.21 -8.28
CA GLN A 91 5.38 2.35 -8.94
C GLN A 91 6.24 1.91 -10.13
N ASN A 92 6.94 0.78 -10.04
CA ASN A 92 7.88 0.30 -11.05
C ASN A 92 7.56 -1.15 -11.47
N ALA A 93 7.76 -1.47 -12.75
CA ALA A 93 7.47 -2.78 -13.36
C ALA A 93 8.54 -3.87 -13.09
N GLN A 94 9.55 -3.60 -12.26
CA GLN A 94 10.71 -4.50 -12.06
C GLN A 94 10.42 -5.80 -11.30
N TYR A 95 9.24 -5.94 -10.71
CA TYR A 95 8.80 -7.16 -10.03
C TYR A 95 7.76 -7.84 -10.92
N GLY A 96 7.93 -9.14 -11.19
CA GLY A 96 7.20 -9.91 -12.23
C GLY A 96 5.68 -9.99 -12.10
N ASP A 97 5.07 -10.99 -12.76
CA ASP A 97 3.62 -11.12 -12.95
C ASP A 97 2.79 -10.82 -11.69
N ALA A 98 1.67 -10.12 -11.87
CA ALA A 98 0.81 -9.73 -10.76
C ALA A 98 0.35 -10.93 -9.91
N ILE A 99 0.09 -12.08 -10.55
CA ILE A 99 -0.24 -13.36 -9.90
C ILE A 99 0.91 -13.85 -9.00
N ALA A 100 2.16 -13.75 -9.47
CA ALA A 100 3.34 -14.22 -8.75
C ALA A 100 3.55 -13.48 -7.41
N THR A 101 2.93 -12.31 -7.24
CA THR A 101 3.03 -11.55 -5.99
C THR A 101 1.92 -11.81 -4.98
N ILE A 102 0.91 -12.60 -5.34
CA ILE A 102 -0.07 -13.08 -4.38
C ILE A 102 0.47 -14.34 -3.72
N THR A 103 1.12 -14.14 -2.58
CA THR A 103 1.68 -15.22 -1.76
C THR A 103 0.58 -16.19 -1.32
N GLN A 104 0.97 -17.43 -1.04
CA GLN A 104 0.06 -18.47 -0.52
C GLN A 104 -0.67 -18.01 0.75
N SER A 105 0.03 -17.28 1.65
CA SER A 105 -0.60 -16.70 2.84
C SER A 105 -1.71 -15.71 2.48
N LYS A 106 -1.49 -14.83 1.49
CA LYS A 106 -2.53 -13.89 1.03
C LYS A 106 -3.70 -14.63 0.38
N ARG A 107 -3.45 -15.66 -0.43
CA ARG A 107 -4.51 -16.52 -1.00
C ARG A 107 -5.37 -17.13 0.11
N LYS A 108 -4.75 -17.77 1.11
CA LYS A 108 -5.47 -18.36 2.27
C LYS A 108 -6.36 -17.34 2.98
N LYS A 109 -5.88 -16.10 3.17
CA LYS A 109 -6.67 -15.01 3.78
C LYS A 109 -7.84 -14.56 2.89
N LEU A 110 -7.64 -14.46 1.58
CA LEU A 110 -8.70 -14.09 0.63
C LEU A 110 -9.80 -15.17 0.60
N LEU A 111 -9.40 -16.45 0.53
CA LEU A 111 -10.32 -17.59 0.56
C LEU A 111 -11.12 -17.63 1.87
N HIS A 112 -10.44 -17.50 3.01
CA HIS A 112 -11.09 -17.45 4.33
C HIS A 112 -12.12 -16.31 4.40
N THR A 113 -11.72 -15.11 3.96
CA THR A 113 -12.61 -13.95 3.99
C THR A 113 -13.82 -14.15 3.08
N ALA A 114 -13.62 -14.67 1.86
CA ALA A 114 -14.70 -15.00 0.94
C ALA A 114 -15.64 -16.06 1.51
N ALA A 115 -15.12 -17.13 2.11
CA ALA A 115 -15.91 -18.18 2.73
C ALA A 115 -16.82 -17.64 3.84
N VAL A 116 -16.26 -16.87 4.78
CA VAL A 116 -17.06 -16.28 5.87
C VAL A 116 -18.08 -15.28 5.33
N TRP A 117 -17.70 -14.49 4.33
CA TRP A 117 -18.60 -13.51 3.72
C TRP A 117 -19.79 -14.16 3.01
N LEU A 118 -19.58 -15.28 2.32
CA LEU A 118 -20.63 -16.07 1.67
C LEU A 118 -21.51 -16.78 2.71
N TYR A 119 -20.90 -17.35 3.75
CA TYR A 119 -21.62 -18.02 4.82
C TYR A 119 -22.65 -17.09 5.50
N GLN A 120 -22.27 -15.83 5.73
CA GLN A 120 -23.18 -14.79 6.25
C GLN A 120 -24.39 -14.49 5.33
N ARG A 121 -24.38 -15.00 4.11
CA ARG A 121 -25.43 -14.84 3.09
C ARG A 121 -26.09 -16.18 2.71
N ASN A 122 -25.90 -17.21 3.53
CA ASN A 122 -26.39 -18.57 3.28
C ASN A 122 -25.86 -19.18 1.97
N GLU A 123 -24.67 -18.78 1.53
CA GLU A 123 -23.96 -19.35 0.39
C GLU A 123 -22.69 -20.06 0.87
N CYS A 124 -22.21 -21.05 0.10
CA CYS A 124 -20.99 -21.79 0.38
C CYS A 124 -19.96 -21.55 -0.72
N LEU A 125 -18.68 -21.38 -0.36
CA LEU A 125 -17.60 -21.12 -1.31
C LEU A 125 -17.40 -22.26 -2.33
N GLU A 126 -17.70 -23.50 -1.95
CA GLU A 126 -17.57 -24.68 -2.82
C GLU A 126 -18.71 -24.79 -3.84
N THR A 127 -19.90 -24.29 -3.52
CA THR A 127 -21.10 -24.43 -4.37
C THR A 127 -21.48 -23.14 -5.09
N ALA A 128 -21.10 -21.98 -4.53
CA ALA A 128 -21.39 -20.70 -5.13
C ALA A 128 -20.52 -20.49 -6.38
N SER A 129 -21.13 -19.98 -7.45
CA SER A 129 -20.33 -19.49 -8.58
C SER A 129 -19.50 -18.31 -8.10
N CYS A 130 -18.19 -18.50 -8.00
CA CYS A 130 -17.29 -17.43 -7.59
C CYS A 130 -15.94 -17.51 -8.29
N ARG A 131 -15.26 -16.37 -8.37
CA ARG A 131 -13.88 -16.28 -8.83
C ARG A 131 -13.10 -15.23 -8.04
N PHE A 132 -11.78 -15.41 -8.05
CA PHE A 132 -10.84 -14.46 -7.48
C PHE A 132 -10.10 -13.75 -8.60
N ASP A 133 -10.26 -12.43 -8.68
CA ASP A 133 -9.66 -11.59 -9.70
C ASP A 133 -8.57 -10.70 -9.07
N ILE A 134 -7.61 -10.27 -9.88
CA ILE A 134 -6.60 -9.27 -9.49
C ILE A 134 -6.73 -8.07 -10.42
N CYS A 135 -6.80 -6.88 -9.83
CA CYS A 135 -6.58 -5.63 -10.55
C CYS A 135 -5.18 -5.11 -10.20
N ALA A 136 -4.28 -5.08 -11.19
CA ALA A 136 -2.92 -4.61 -11.02
C ALA A 136 -2.67 -3.31 -11.79
N MET A 137 -2.24 -2.28 -11.07
CA MET A 137 -1.79 -1.01 -11.63
C MET A 137 -0.27 -0.90 -11.54
N THR A 138 0.39 -0.70 -12.67
CA THR A 138 1.85 -0.45 -12.73
C THR A 138 2.10 0.82 -13.54
N GLY A 139 2.51 1.90 -12.86
CA GLY A 139 2.55 3.23 -13.48
C GLY A 139 1.17 3.61 -14.02
N GLN A 140 1.04 3.76 -15.34
CA GLN A 140 -0.22 4.09 -16.03
C GLN A 140 -0.95 2.84 -16.57
N LYS A 141 -0.31 1.67 -16.53
CA LYS A 141 -0.90 0.43 -17.06
C LYS A 141 -1.85 -0.16 -16.03
N PHE A 142 -3.05 -0.54 -16.49
CA PHE A 142 -4.02 -1.28 -15.71
C PHE A 142 -4.19 -2.68 -16.31
N GLU A 143 -4.10 -3.70 -15.48
CA GLU A 143 -4.31 -5.10 -15.84
C GLU A 143 -5.39 -5.72 -14.96
N TRP A 144 -6.36 -6.38 -15.58
CA TRP A 144 -7.38 -7.17 -14.88
C TRP A 144 -7.20 -8.64 -15.22
N LEU A 145 -6.77 -9.41 -14.23
CA LEU A 145 -6.56 -10.84 -14.32
C LEU A 145 -7.77 -11.53 -13.71
N LYS A 146 -8.61 -12.10 -14.58
CA LYS A 146 -9.76 -12.90 -14.14
C LYS A 146 -9.31 -14.30 -13.73
N ASN A 147 -9.95 -14.88 -12.72
CA ASN A 147 -9.62 -16.23 -12.23
C ASN A 147 -8.13 -16.37 -11.89
N ALA A 148 -7.57 -15.38 -11.21
CA ALA A 148 -6.14 -15.29 -10.92
C ALA A 148 -5.62 -16.45 -10.05
N PHE A 149 -6.50 -17.09 -9.28
CA PHE A 149 -6.27 -18.37 -8.63
C PHE A 149 -7.61 -19.04 -8.29
N THR A 150 -7.55 -20.36 -8.10
CA THR A 150 -8.71 -21.19 -7.75
C THR A 150 -8.62 -21.75 -6.34
N LEU A 151 -9.71 -22.35 -5.85
CA LEU A 151 -9.74 -23.06 -4.56
C LEU A 151 -8.73 -24.21 -4.53
N ASN A 152 -8.64 -24.99 -5.61
CA ASN A 152 -7.80 -26.18 -5.68
C ASN A 152 -6.30 -25.86 -5.63
N GLU A 153 -5.88 -24.73 -6.21
CA GLU A 153 -4.49 -24.27 -6.13
C GLU A 153 -4.01 -23.94 -4.71
N SER A 154 -4.93 -23.82 -3.74
CA SER A 154 -4.60 -23.58 -2.34
C SER A 154 -4.59 -24.84 -1.47
N LEU A 155 -5.10 -25.96 -1.99
CA LEU A 155 -5.20 -27.25 -1.30
C LEU A 155 -4.00 -28.17 -1.58
N PHE A 156 -3.24 -27.92 -2.64
CA PHE A 156 -2.11 -28.77 -3.06
C PHE A 156 -0.71 -28.23 -2.67
N LEU A 157 -0.61 -27.17 -1.87
CA LEU A 157 0.64 -26.62 -1.34
C LEU A 157 0.47 -26.06 0.07
#